data_AF-A0A813DFH8-F1
#
_entry.id   AF-A0A813DFH8-F1
#
_cell.length_a   1.000
_cell.length_b   1.000
_cell.length_c   1.000
_cell.angle_alpha   90.00
_cell.angle_beta   90.00
_cell.angle_gamma   90.00
#
_symmetry.space_group_name_H-M   'P 1'
#
loop_
_entity.id
_entity.type
_entity.pdbx_description
1 polymer ?
#
loop_
_entity_poly.entity_id
_entity_poly.type
_entity_poly.pdbx_seq_one_letter_code
_entity_poly.pdbx_strand_id
1 'polypeptide(L)'
;ATGLTGNEPDELSGISDKVVRHGFVKKVYSILFVQLTVTTLIAGLITRSGDDMAKSDPNTVTMLLFFSMAVVVSMGFVFCCCPDTMRRSPLNYALLSVFTVAEAVMVGFTCLQYTQESVLVTLGITAAVVLSLTLFTFQTKYDFSGLAPYMFVLVTVMCGLGFVLMIGSMLGLHGEAWKAMNLVYAALGALVFSAYLVVDTQMI
;
A
#
# COMPACT_ATOMS: atom_id res chain seq x y z
N ALA A 1 -35.36 46.79 -9.78
CA ALA A 1 -33.97 46.51 -10.18
C ALA A 1 -33.19 46.07 -8.96
N THR A 2 -32.41 45.00 -9.12
CA THR A 2 -31.22 44.61 -8.33
C THR A 2 -31.37 44.32 -6.84
N GLY A 3 -31.51 43.03 -6.53
CA GLY A 3 -31.18 42.41 -5.24
C GLY A 3 -30.38 41.12 -5.40
N LEU A 4 -29.42 41.08 -6.34
CA LEU A 4 -28.72 39.85 -6.77
C LEU A 4 -27.26 39.70 -6.31
N THR A 5 -26.66 40.64 -5.59
CA THR A 5 -25.20 40.62 -5.35
C THR A 5 -24.78 40.00 -4.01
N GLY A 6 -25.63 39.17 -3.38
CA GLY A 6 -25.39 38.65 -2.02
C GLY A 6 -24.75 37.25 -1.93
N ASN A 7 -24.73 36.46 -3.01
CA ASN A 7 -24.30 35.04 -2.98
C ASN A 7 -23.16 34.69 -3.94
N GLU A 8 -22.80 35.60 -4.85
CA GLU A 8 -21.84 35.31 -5.93
C GLU A 8 -20.39 35.04 -5.47
N PRO A 9 -19.81 35.72 -4.45
CA PRO A 9 -18.43 35.44 -4.04
C PRO A 9 -18.29 34.10 -3.28
N ASP A 10 -19.30 33.71 -2.50
CA ASP A 10 -19.28 32.45 -1.74
C ASP A 10 -19.50 31.23 -2.64
N GLU A 11 -20.41 31.32 -3.62
CA GLU A 11 -20.61 30.24 -4.60
C GLU A 11 -19.39 30.06 -5.51
N LEU A 12 -18.76 31.15 -5.96
CA LEU A 12 -17.56 31.08 -6.81
C LEU A 12 -16.36 30.50 -6.04
N SER A 13 -16.19 30.86 -4.77
CA SER A 13 -15.13 30.27 -3.93
C SER A 13 -15.37 28.77 -3.68
N GLY A 14 -16.62 28.37 -3.39
CA GLY A 14 -16.99 26.98 -3.19
C GLY A 14 -16.85 26.10 -4.44
N ILE A 15 -17.04 26.67 -5.64
CA ILE A 15 -16.76 25.98 -6.91
C ILE A 15 -15.24 25.85 -7.11
N SER A 16 -14.47 26.91 -6.85
CA SER A 16 -13.00 26.89 -6.97
C SER A 16 -12.37 25.81 -6.08
N ASP A 17 -12.76 25.73 -4.81
CA ASP A 17 -12.21 24.74 -3.87
C ASP A 17 -12.52 23.29 -4.28
N LYS A 18 -13.73 23.04 -4.79
CA LYS A 18 -14.11 21.73 -5.33
C LYS A 18 -13.28 21.35 -6.55
N VAL A 19 -13.04 22.30 -7.46
CA VAL A 19 -12.23 22.06 -8.67
C VAL A 19 -10.78 21.79 -8.31
N VAL A 20 -10.21 22.57 -7.38
CA VAL A 20 -8.84 22.37 -6.88
C VAL A 20 -8.69 21.01 -6.21
N ARG A 21 -9.62 20.62 -5.33
CA ARG A 21 -9.60 19.32 -4.65
C ARG A 21 -9.70 18.15 -5.62
N HIS A 22 -10.65 18.19 -6.58
CA HIS A 22 -10.74 17.13 -7.60
C HIS A 22 -9.49 17.05 -8.48
N GLY A 23 -8.85 18.18 -8.79
CA GLY A 23 -7.57 18.21 -9.50
C GLY A 23 -6.46 17.51 -8.72
N PHE A 24 -6.39 17.75 -7.42
CA PHE A 24 -5.44 17.08 -6.52
C PHE A 24 -5.70 15.58 -6.43
N VAL A 25 -6.94 15.17 -6.17
CA VAL A 25 -7.36 13.75 -6.10
C VAL A 25 -6.99 13.02 -7.40
N LYS A 26 -7.37 13.58 -8.56
CA LYS A 26 -7.07 12.99 -9.87
C LYS A 26 -5.56 12.79 -10.07
N LYS A 27 -4.76 13.75 -9.62
CA LYS A 27 -3.30 13.66 -9.71
C LYS A 27 -2.74 12.54 -8.83
N VAL A 28 -3.18 12.43 -7.59
CA VAL A 28 -2.73 11.38 -6.64
C VAL A 28 -3.10 9.99 -7.17
N TYR A 29 -4.37 9.78 -7.53
CA TYR A 29 -4.85 8.49 -8.06
C TYR A 29 -4.17 8.10 -9.37
N SER A 30 -3.87 9.07 -10.24
CA SER A 30 -3.12 8.80 -11.47
C SER A 30 -1.70 8.32 -11.18
N ILE A 31 -1.02 8.89 -10.18
CA ILE A 31 0.32 8.44 -9.78
C ILE A 31 0.24 7.02 -9.20
N LEU A 32 -0.70 6.77 -8.29
CA LEU A 32 -0.91 5.47 -7.67
C LEU A 32 -1.20 4.38 -8.71
N PHE A 33 -2.04 4.67 -9.70
CA PHE A 33 -2.35 3.71 -10.77
C PHE A 33 -1.11 3.33 -11.58
N VAL A 34 -0.26 4.32 -11.91
CA VAL A 34 1.00 4.07 -12.61
C VAL A 34 1.94 3.23 -11.73
N GLN A 35 2.06 3.56 -10.44
CA GLN A 35 2.91 2.82 -9.51
C GLN A 35 2.48 1.35 -9.40
N LEU A 36 1.19 1.08 -9.18
CA LEU A 36 0.66 -0.29 -9.09
C LEU A 36 0.84 -1.07 -10.39
N THR A 37 0.72 -0.41 -11.54
CA THR A 37 0.95 -1.04 -12.85
C THR A 37 2.42 -1.43 -13.00
N VAL A 38 3.34 -0.52 -12.68
CA VAL A 38 4.79 -0.79 -12.71
C VAL A 38 5.16 -1.92 -11.76
N THR A 39 4.63 -1.91 -10.54
CA THR A 39 4.83 -2.96 -9.54
C THR A 39 4.39 -4.31 -10.07
N THR A 40 3.17 -4.39 -10.62
CA THR A 40 2.61 -5.63 -11.17
C THR A 40 3.43 -6.17 -12.34
N LEU A 41 3.87 -5.30 -13.25
CA LEU A 41 4.67 -5.70 -14.41
C LEU A 41 6.03 -6.26 -14.00
N ILE A 42 6.78 -5.53 -13.15
CA ILE A 42 8.10 -5.96 -12.68
C ILE A 42 7.97 -7.25 -11.85
N ALA A 43 7.03 -7.31 -10.90
CA ALA A 43 6.81 -8.50 -10.10
C ALA A 43 6.42 -9.72 -10.96
N GLY A 44 5.57 -9.53 -11.97
CA GLY A 44 5.20 -10.58 -12.91
C GLY A 44 6.37 -11.07 -13.77
N LEU A 45 7.25 -10.17 -14.22
CA LEU A 45 8.47 -10.52 -14.95
C LEU A 45 9.45 -11.32 -14.07
N ILE A 46 9.66 -10.90 -12.82
CA ILE A 46 10.49 -11.62 -11.84
C ILE A 46 9.90 -12.99 -11.55
N THR A 47 8.59 -13.09 -11.33
CA THR A 47 7.92 -14.36 -11.03
C THR A 47 8.06 -15.35 -12.19
N ARG A 48 7.93 -14.89 -13.44
CA ARG A 48 8.07 -15.76 -14.62
C ARG A 48 9.50 -16.16 -14.93
N SER A 49 10.44 -15.24 -14.80
CA SER A 49 11.84 -15.47 -15.20
C SER A 49 12.70 -16.02 -14.07
N GLY A 50 12.28 -15.81 -12.83
CA GLY A 50 13.01 -16.16 -11.61
C GLY A 50 12.69 -17.55 -11.07
N ASP A 51 11.77 -18.31 -11.66
CA ASP A 51 11.41 -19.65 -11.19
C ASP A 51 12.60 -20.63 -11.27
N ASP A 52 13.38 -20.56 -12.35
CA ASP A 52 14.61 -21.36 -12.50
C ASP A 52 15.68 -20.96 -11.48
N MET A 53 15.78 -19.66 -11.17
CA MET A 53 16.69 -19.14 -10.15
C MET A 53 16.28 -19.58 -8.74
N ALA A 54 14.98 -19.60 -8.44
CA ALA A 54 14.45 -20.08 -7.17
C ALA A 54 14.74 -21.56 -6.93
N LYS A 55 14.75 -22.37 -8.00
CA LYS A 55 15.05 -23.81 -7.94
C LYS A 55 16.55 -24.10 -7.87
N SER A 56 17.37 -23.33 -8.58
CA SER A 56 18.82 -23.55 -8.69
C SER A 56 19.61 -22.96 -7.53
N ASP A 57 19.22 -21.79 -7.03
CA ASP A 57 19.89 -21.10 -5.93
C ASP A 57 18.91 -20.35 -5.01
N PRO A 58 18.23 -21.08 -4.10
CA PRO A 58 17.26 -20.49 -3.18
C PRO A 58 17.90 -19.49 -2.20
N ASN A 59 19.20 -19.62 -1.92
CA ASN A 59 19.91 -18.70 -1.03
C ASN A 59 20.03 -17.31 -1.65
N THR A 60 20.34 -17.24 -2.96
CA THR A 60 20.40 -15.96 -3.68
C THR A 60 19.03 -15.27 -3.72
N VAL A 61 17.94 -16.01 -3.97
CA VAL A 61 16.58 -15.43 -3.93
C VAL A 61 16.25 -14.85 -2.55
N THR A 62 16.58 -15.59 -1.49
CA THR A 62 16.37 -15.16 -0.11
C THR A 62 17.18 -13.90 0.22
N MET A 63 18.44 -13.85 -0.21
CA MET A 63 19.31 -12.68 -0.02
C MET A 63 18.75 -11.44 -0.74
N LEU A 64 18.29 -11.59 -1.99
CA LEU A 64 17.70 -10.50 -2.77
C LEU A 64 16.39 -10.00 -2.16
N LEU A 65 15.56 -10.90 -1.63
CA LEU A 65 14.35 -10.56 -0.89
C LEU A 65 14.69 -9.70 0.35
N PHE A 66 15.62 -10.13 1.21
CA PHE A 66 16.01 -9.35 2.38
C PHE A 66 16.66 -8.01 2.02
N PHE A 67 17.47 -7.97 0.97
CA PHE A 67 18.08 -6.73 0.47
C PHE A 67 17.01 -5.74 0.01
N SER A 68 16.07 -6.18 -0.84
CA SER A 68 14.97 -5.32 -1.32
C SER A 68 14.07 -4.84 -0.18
N MET A 69 13.78 -5.71 0.80
CA MET A 69 13.06 -5.33 2.02
C MET A 69 13.80 -4.24 2.81
N ALA A 70 15.12 -4.37 2.99
CA ALA A 70 15.91 -3.36 3.68
C ALA A 70 15.88 -2.00 2.97
N VAL A 71 15.91 -1.99 1.63
CA VAL A 71 15.78 -0.76 0.83
C VAL A 71 14.41 -0.12 1.05
N VAL A 72 13.32 -0.88 0.96
CA VAL A 72 11.94 -0.38 1.18
C VAL A 72 11.79 0.21 2.58
N VAL A 73 12.26 -0.50 3.62
CA VAL A 73 12.22 -0.02 5.00
C VAL A 73 13.05 1.26 5.18
N SER A 74 14.26 1.31 4.60
CA SER A 74 15.12 2.51 4.69
C SER A 74 14.47 3.73 4.04
N MET A 75 13.82 3.56 2.88
CA MET A 75 13.08 4.63 2.20
C MET A 75 11.85 5.06 3.02
N GLY A 76 11.12 4.11 3.61
CA GLY A 76 10.02 4.41 4.53
C GLY A 76 10.48 5.24 5.73
N PHE A 77 11.64 4.91 6.30
CA PHE A 77 12.24 5.70 7.38
C PHE A 77 12.58 7.13 6.93
N VAL A 78 13.13 7.31 5.73
CA VAL A 78 13.38 8.64 5.14
C VAL A 78 12.08 9.43 4.98
N PHE A 79 10.98 8.79 4.54
CA PHE A 79 9.68 9.45 4.39
C PHE A 79 9.09 9.90 5.74
N CYS A 80 9.27 9.11 6.79
CA CYS A 80 8.81 9.45 8.14
C CYS A 80 9.69 10.54 8.80
N CYS A 81 11.01 10.44 8.69
CA CYS A 81 11.94 11.35 9.38
C CYS A 81 12.18 12.66 8.63
N CYS A 82 12.00 12.68 7.31
CA CYS A 82 12.25 13.85 6.47
C CYS A 82 11.05 14.14 5.54
N PRO A 83 9.86 14.48 6.10
CA PRO A 83 8.64 14.65 5.30
C PRO A 83 8.73 15.81 4.30
N ASP A 84 9.56 16.82 4.57
CA ASP A 84 9.82 17.94 3.65
C ASP A 84 10.37 17.48 2.30
N THR A 85 11.07 16.35 2.29
CA THR A 85 11.66 15.76 1.09
C THR A 85 10.57 15.33 0.09
N MET A 86 9.42 14.84 0.58
CA MET A 86 8.27 14.47 -0.25
C MET A 86 7.48 15.68 -0.78
N ARG A 87 7.70 16.88 -0.22
CA ARG A 87 7.00 18.10 -0.61
C ARG A 87 7.73 18.90 -1.70
N ARG A 88 8.99 18.54 -2.03
CA ARG A 88 9.80 19.24 -3.03
C ARG A 88 9.68 18.60 -4.42
N SER A 89 9.11 19.32 -5.38
CA SER A 89 9.12 18.95 -6.80
C SER A 89 10.44 19.38 -7.45
N PRO A 90 11.09 18.57 -8.31
CA PRO A 90 10.66 17.27 -8.84
C PRO A 90 11.13 16.05 -8.01
N LEU A 91 11.82 16.29 -6.90
CA LEU A 91 12.49 15.25 -6.11
C LEU A 91 11.49 14.21 -5.55
N ASN A 92 10.27 14.62 -5.21
CA ASN A 92 9.20 13.72 -4.78
C ASN A 92 8.90 12.60 -5.79
N TYR A 93 8.85 12.91 -7.10
CA TYR A 93 8.61 11.92 -8.14
C TYR A 93 9.77 10.93 -8.28
N ALA A 94 11.01 11.42 -8.16
CA ALA A 94 12.18 10.56 -8.19
C ALA A 94 12.16 9.58 -7.01
N LEU A 95 11.92 10.06 -5.79
CA LEU A 95 11.83 9.20 -4.60
C LEU A 95 10.69 8.18 -4.68
N LEU A 96 9.51 8.61 -5.14
CA LEU A 96 8.37 7.72 -5.36
C LEU A 96 8.72 6.64 -6.39
N SER A 97 9.40 6.98 -7.49
CA SER A 97 9.79 6.00 -8.50
C SER A 97 10.79 4.97 -7.98
N VAL A 98 11.79 5.40 -7.22
CA VAL A 98 12.79 4.51 -6.60
C VAL A 98 12.11 3.58 -5.60
N PHE A 99 11.22 4.13 -4.76
CA PHE A 99 10.45 3.35 -3.80
C PHE A 99 9.58 2.30 -4.51
N THR A 100 8.84 2.70 -5.55
CA THR A 100 7.99 1.78 -6.33
C THR A 100 8.80 0.66 -7.00
N VAL A 101 9.97 0.96 -7.57
CA VAL A 101 10.81 -0.10 -8.17
C VAL A 101 11.35 -1.05 -7.09
N ALA A 102 11.79 -0.52 -5.95
CA ALA A 102 12.26 -1.36 -4.84
C ALA A 102 11.14 -2.26 -4.29
N GLU A 103 9.93 -1.71 -4.13
CA GLU A 103 8.74 -2.46 -3.73
C GLU A 103 8.39 -3.53 -4.76
N ALA A 104 8.43 -3.20 -6.05
CA ALA A 104 8.15 -4.14 -7.14
C ALA A 104 9.10 -5.34 -7.15
N VAL A 105 10.39 -5.09 -6.88
CA VAL A 105 11.39 -6.14 -6.75
C VAL A 105 11.12 -7.01 -5.52
N MET A 106 10.81 -6.39 -4.38
CA MET A 106 10.46 -7.11 -3.13
C MET A 106 9.21 -8.00 -3.32
N VAL A 107 8.15 -7.46 -3.93
CA VAL A 107 6.92 -8.20 -4.25
C VAL A 107 7.23 -9.35 -5.22
N GLY A 108 8.03 -9.11 -6.27
CA GLY A 108 8.43 -10.13 -7.23
C GLY A 108 9.14 -11.33 -6.59
N PHE A 109 10.13 -11.09 -5.74
CA PHE A 109 10.82 -12.16 -5.00
C PHE A 109 9.92 -12.84 -3.96
N THR A 110 8.96 -12.11 -3.38
CA THR A 110 7.95 -12.70 -2.48
C THR A 110 7.05 -13.65 -3.25
N CYS A 111 6.59 -13.27 -4.44
CA CYS A 111 5.73 -14.10 -5.29
C CYS A 111 6.37 -15.41 -5.74
N LEU A 112 7.71 -15.49 -5.86
CA LEU A 112 8.42 -16.75 -6.17
C LEU A 112 8.23 -17.84 -5.11
N GLN A 113 7.84 -17.47 -3.88
CA GLN A 113 7.56 -18.43 -2.80
C GLN A 113 6.13 -18.99 -2.85
N TYR A 114 5.29 -18.46 -3.74
CA TYR A 114 3.89 -18.85 -3.89
C TYR A 114 3.63 -19.37 -5.31
N THR A 115 2.54 -20.12 -5.47
CA THR A 115 2.12 -20.56 -6.81
C THR A 115 1.56 -19.38 -7.61
N GLN A 116 1.80 -19.37 -8.92
CA GLN A 116 1.29 -18.31 -9.80
C GLN A 116 -0.23 -18.17 -9.72
N GLU A 117 -0.95 -19.30 -9.57
CA GLU A 117 -2.40 -19.30 -9.38
C GLU A 117 -2.80 -18.56 -8.10
N SER A 118 -2.14 -18.85 -6.96
CA SER A 118 -2.41 -18.18 -5.70
C SER A 118 -2.15 -16.67 -5.82
N VAL A 119 -1.06 -16.26 -6.46
CA VAL A 119 -0.70 -14.85 -6.65
C VAL A 119 -1.77 -14.11 -7.47
N LEU A 120 -2.23 -14.71 -8.58
CA LEU A 120 -3.26 -14.10 -9.43
C LEU A 120 -4.61 -13.97 -8.73
N VAL A 121 -5.00 -14.99 -7.96
CA VAL A 121 -6.25 -14.95 -7.16
C VAL A 121 -6.16 -13.85 -6.11
N THR A 122 -5.06 -13.76 -5.36
CA THR A 122 -4.87 -12.70 -4.35
C THR A 122 -4.90 -11.32 -4.99
N LEU A 123 -4.21 -11.11 -6.12
CA LEU A 123 -4.23 -9.84 -6.85
C LEU A 123 -5.64 -9.46 -7.28
N GLY A 124 -6.42 -10.41 -7.81
CA GLY A 124 -7.82 -10.17 -8.20
C GLY A 124 -8.72 -9.77 -7.02
N ILE A 125 -8.59 -10.46 -5.88
CA ILE A 125 -9.35 -10.14 -4.67
C ILE A 125 -8.95 -8.75 -4.13
N THR A 126 -7.65 -8.46 -4.02
CA THR A 126 -7.17 -7.16 -3.55
C THR A 126 -7.66 -6.03 -4.46
N ALA A 127 -7.59 -6.20 -5.78
CA ALA A 127 -8.12 -5.21 -6.73
C ALA A 127 -9.63 -4.97 -6.54
N ALA A 128 -10.42 -6.04 -6.39
CA ALA A 128 -11.85 -5.93 -6.16
C ALA A 128 -12.18 -5.21 -4.83
N VAL A 129 -11.47 -5.55 -3.75
CA VAL A 129 -11.65 -4.91 -2.43
C VAL A 129 -11.26 -3.44 -2.48
N VAL A 130 -10.08 -3.11 -3.04
CA VAL A 130 -9.59 -1.73 -3.18
C VAL A 130 -10.57 -0.90 -3.99
N LEU A 131 -11.03 -1.37 -5.15
CA LEU A 131 -12.00 -0.65 -5.98
C LEU A 131 -13.33 -0.47 -5.26
N SER A 132 -13.84 -1.50 -4.59
CA SER A 132 -15.11 -1.44 -3.86
C SER A 132 -15.05 -0.42 -2.71
N LEU A 133 -13.98 -0.43 -1.92
CA LEU A 133 -13.78 0.50 -0.82
C LEU A 133 -13.55 1.92 -1.31
N THR A 134 -12.81 2.11 -2.39
CA THR A 134 -12.60 3.43 -3.02
C THR A 134 -13.93 4.03 -3.51
N LEU A 135 -14.79 3.21 -4.14
CA LEU A 135 -16.13 3.65 -4.56
C LEU A 135 -17.03 3.95 -3.37
N PHE A 136 -16.91 3.16 -2.29
CA PHE A 136 -17.64 3.40 -1.04
C PHE A 136 -17.21 4.73 -0.40
N THR A 137 -15.91 5.01 -0.32
CA THR A 137 -15.38 6.25 0.29
C THR A 137 -15.79 7.51 -0.46
N PHE A 138 -15.96 7.44 -1.78
CA PHE A 138 -16.43 8.58 -2.57
C PHE A 138 -17.93 8.85 -2.44
N GLN A 139 -18.72 7.86 -2.03
CA GLN A 139 -20.18 7.99 -1.88
C GLN A 139 -20.60 8.23 -0.43
N THR A 140 -19.82 7.73 0.53
CA THR A 140 -20.16 7.78 1.94
C THR A 140 -20.06 9.19 2.51
N LYS A 141 -20.97 9.52 3.44
CA LYS A 141 -20.95 10.77 4.22
C LYS A 141 -20.45 10.55 5.65
N TYR A 142 -20.16 9.30 6.01
CA TYR A 142 -19.61 8.98 7.32
C TYR A 142 -18.16 9.45 7.41
N ASP A 143 -17.81 10.10 8.52
CA ASP A 143 -16.46 10.57 8.81
C ASP A 143 -15.69 9.50 9.59
N PHE A 144 -14.63 8.94 8.99
CA PHE A 144 -13.74 7.97 9.62
C PHE A 144 -12.45 8.59 10.18
N SER A 145 -12.30 9.92 10.21
CA SER A 145 -11.09 10.59 10.73
C SER A 145 -10.76 10.23 12.18
N GLY A 146 -11.79 10.01 13.01
CA GLY A 146 -11.62 9.57 14.40
C GLY A 146 -11.03 8.18 14.59
N LEU A 147 -10.92 7.38 13.51
CA LEU A 147 -10.38 6.02 13.55
C LEU A 147 -8.84 5.99 13.58
N ALA A 148 -8.16 7.06 13.14
CA ALA A 148 -6.70 7.13 13.04
C ALA A 148 -5.91 6.64 14.29
N PRO A 149 -6.21 7.04 15.54
CA PRO A 149 -5.49 6.54 16.71
C PRO A 149 -5.72 5.04 16.95
N TYR A 150 -6.92 4.51 16.66
CA TYR A 150 -7.20 3.08 16.77
C TYR A 150 -6.42 2.29 15.72
N MET A 151 -6.30 2.81 14.51
CA MET A 151 -5.50 2.21 13.45
C MET A 151 -4.01 2.11 13.83
N PHE A 152 -3.47 3.14 14.50
CA PHE A 152 -2.10 3.10 15.02
C PHE A 152 -1.90 1.99 16.06
N VAL A 153 -2.84 1.81 16.99
CA VAL A 153 -2.79 0.73 17.98
C VAL A 153 -2.86 -0.64 17.29
N LEU A 154 -3.77 -0.81 16.34
CA LEU A 154 -3.93 -2.07 15.60
C LEU A 154 -2.65 -2.46 14.83
N VAL A 155 -2.03 -1.51 14.13
CA VAL A 155 -0.75 -1.76 13.42
C VAL A 155 0.37 -2.08 14.40
N THR A 156 0.45 -1.39 15.52
CA THR A 156 1.48 -1.66 16.54
C THR A 156 1.35 -3.10 17.08
N VAL A 157 0.12 -3.55 17.37
CA VAL A 157 -0.15 -4.94 17.79
C VAL A 157 0.20 -5.92 16.68
N MET A 158 -0.17 -5.63 15.43
CA MET A 158 0.17 -6.46 14.28
C MET A 158 1.69 -6.57 14.09
N CYS A 159 2.43 -5.47 14.22
CA CYS A 159 3.90 -5.50 14.18
C CYS A 159 4.47 -6.40 15.27
N GLY A 160 3.99 -6.27 16.52
CA GLY A 160 4.41 -7.15 17.62
C GLY A 160 4.13 -8.62 17.35
N LEU A 161 2.93 -8.95 16.86
CA LEU A 161 2.56 -10.31 16.48
C LEU A 161 3.42 -10.83 15.32
N GLY A 162 3.71 -10.00 14.32
CA GLY A 162 4.59 -10.33 13.20
C GLY A 162 6.00 -10.68 13.66
N PHE A 163 6.58 -9.93 14.60
CA PHE A 163 7.88 -10.25 15.19
C PHE A 163 7.87 -11.59 15.94
N VAL A 164 6.81 -11.86 16.71
CA VAL A 164 6.65 -13.15 17.42
C VAL A 164 6.56 -14.31 16.43
N LEU A 165 5.78 -14.17 15.34
CA LEU A 165 5.68 -15.18 14.30
C LEU A 165 6.99 -15.36 13.51
N MET A 166 7.75 -14.29 13.29
CA MET A 166 9.05 -14.38 12.64
C MET A 166 10.06 -15.12 13.53
N ILE A 167 10.20 -14.70 14.80
CA ILE A 167 11.13 -15.33 15.75
C ILE A 167 10.73 -16.79 16.02
N GLY A 168 9.45 -17.08 16.17
CA GLY A 168 8.97 -18.45 16.37
C GLY A 168 9.29 -19.37 15.19
N SER A 169 9.16 -18.89 13.94
CA SER A 169 9.56 -19.66 12.76
C SER A 169 11.08 -19.91 12.75
N MET A 170 11.90 -18.90 13.10
CA MET A 170 13.36 -19.06 13.24
C MET A 170 13.76 -20.08 14.31
N LEU A 171 12.98 -20.19 15.39
CA LEU A 171 13.17 -21.18 16.46
C LEU A 171 12.64 -22.58 16.09
N GLY A 172 12.13 -22.77 14.87
CA GLY A 172 11.69 -24.07 14.36
C GLY A 172 10.21 -24.39 14.55
N LEU A 173 9.38 -23.44 14.99
CA LEU A 173 7.94 -23.66 15.13
C LEU A 173 7.25 -23.68 13.75
N HIS A 174 6.87 -24.87 13.27
CA HIS A 174 6.27 -25.05 11.93
C HIS A 174 5.04 -25.99 11.89
N GLY A 175 4.36 -26.19 13.02
CA GLY A 175 3.18 -27.06 13.11
C GLY A 175 1.93 -26.52 12.39
N GLU A 176 0.86 -27.33 12.32
CA GLU A 176 -0.42 -26.94 11.70
C GLU A 176 -1.04 -25.70 12.38
N ALA A 177 -0.97 -25.63 13.71
CA ALA A 177 -1.39 -24.45 14.46
C ALA A 177 -0.61 -23.19 14.04
N TRP A 178 0.67 -23.32 13.71
CA TRP A 178 1.49 -22.20 13.25
C TRP A 178 1.04 -21.69 11.87
N LYS A 179 0.70 -22.61 10.95
CA LYS A 179 0.12 -22.24 9.65
C LYS A 179 -1.21 -21.53 9.81
N ALA A 180 -2.07 -22.01 10.71
CA ALA A 180 -3.33 -21.34 11.03
C ALA A 180 -3.11 -19.93 11.60
N MET A 181 -2.12 -19.74 12.49
CA MET A 181 -1.76 -18.42 13.01
C MET A 181 -1.28 -17.46 11.91
N ASN A 182 -0.45 -17.92 10.98
CA ASN A 182 -0.01 -17.11 9.83
C ASN A 182 -1.18 -16.72 8.92
N LEU A 183 -2.14 -17.63 8.70
CA LEU A 183 -3.35 -17.33 7.93
C LEU A 183 -4.22 -16.27 8.62
N VAL A 184 -4.46 -16.42 9.93
CA VAL A 184 -5.21 -15.44 10.72
C VAL A 184 -4.50 -14.08 10.71
N TYR A 185 -3.17 -14.08 10.86
CA TYR A 185 -2.35 -12.88 10.76
C TYR A 185 -2.52 -12.18 9.40
N ALA A 186 -2.45 -12.92 8.30
CA ALA A 186 -2.63 -12.37 6.95
C ALA A 186 -4.05 -11.80 6.75
N ALA A 187 -5.09 -12.50 7.23
CA ALA A 187 -6.48 -12.04 7.13
C ALA A 187 -6.74 -10.77 7.94
N LEU A 188 -6.23 -10.70 9.17
CA LEU A 188 -6.32 -9.50 10.01
C LEU A 188 -5.55 -8.34 9.39
N GLY A 189 -4.35 -8.58 8.87
CA GLY A 189 -3.58 -7.57 8.14
C GLY A 189 -4.35 -7.01 6.95
N ALA A 190 -4.94 -7.87 6.11
CA ALA A 190 -5.76 -7.44 4.98
C ALA A 190 -6.95 -6.57 5.41
N LEU A 191 -7.62 -6.91 6.51
CA LEU A 191 -8.73 -6.12 7.06
C LEU A 191 -8.25 -4.76 7.58
N VAL A 192 -7.17 -4.72 8.34
CA VAL A 192 -6.60 -3.47 8.89
C VAL A 192 -6.15 -2.53 7.77
N PHE A 193 -5.43 -3.03 6.77
CA PHE A 193 -5.02 -2.21 5.62
C PHE A 193 -6.21 -1.76 4.75
N SER A 194 -7.28 -2.56 4.68
CA SER A 194 -8.53 -2.14 4.04
C SER A 194 -9.20 -0.97 4.78
N ALA A 195 -9.17 -0.96 6.12
CA ALA A 195 -9.64 0.18 6.90
C ALA A 195 -8.73 1.41 6.75
N TYR A 196 -7.41 1.23 6.65
CA TYR A 196 -6.48 2.32 6.32
C TYR A 196 -6.81 2.96 4.97
N LEU A 197 -7.09 2.15 3.95
CA LEU A 197 -7.49 2.67 2.63
C LEU A 197 -8.69 3.62 2.73
N VAL A 198 -9.70 3.25 3.54
CA VAL A 198 -10.88 4.08 3.76
C VAL A 198 -10.50 5.42 4.42
N VAL A 199 -9.70 5.37 5.49
CA VAL A 199 -9.26 6.57 6.22
C VAL A 199 -8.39 7.46 5.33
N ASP A 200 -7.40 6.91 4.65
CA ASP A 200 -6.48 7.65 3.78
C ASP A 200 -7.20 8.27 2.59
N THR A 201 -8.14 7.54 1.98
CA THR A 201 -8.93 8.07 0.85
C THR A 201 -9.83 9.22 1.28
N GLN A 202 -10.34 9.20 2.51
CA GLN A 202 -11.18 10.29 3.02
C GLN A 202 -10.39 11.54 3.43
N MET A 203 -9.13 11.39 3.82
CA MET A 203 -8.27 12.51 4.22
C MET A 203 -7.61 13.25 3.04
N ILE A 204 -7.72 12.71 1.82
CA ILE A 204 -7.26 13.30 0.55
C ILE A 204 -8.20 14.42 0.08
#